data_AF-A0A929SRM2-F1
#
_entry.id   AF-A0A929SRM2-F1
#
_cell.length_a   1.000
_cell.length_b   1.000
_cell.length_c   1.000
_cell.angle_alpha   90.00
_cell.angle_beta   90.00
_cell.angle_gamma   90.00
#
_symmetry.space_group_name_H-M   'P 1'
#
loop_
_entity.id
_entity.type
_entity.pdbx_description
1 polymer ?
#
loop_
_entity_poly.entity_id
_entity_poly.type
_entity_poly.pdbx_seq_one_letter_code
_entity_poly.pdbx_strand_id
1 'polypeptide(L)'
;MGSKVKKIFKNIMIIILLLLIILSNFKNYVFAFSGEELINKGKEKLGAKYAWGAGHGNASNPSQNTFDCSSFVSWVVSQLGYKVDGTTETLEEQFKSAGLNVQEINKDNISEWQVGDVVFMTHSRKHVGFYAGDNQLLHAPRTGDVVKIANYNFKGVTKVLRIADGTTVVQQDLSKYRTPVEEMDKFFYKGLAKGQAKISAKTTFLGRIINFLQEIAMFLLNFILFVIRLPFIGLAT
;
A
#
# COMPACT_ATOMS: atom_id res chain seq x y z
N MET A 1 -10.74 -20.87 46.99
CA MET A 1 -10.83 -19.69 46.09
C MET A 1 -12.27 -19.19 46.09
N GLY A 2 -12.53 -18.02 46.69
CA GLY A 2 -13.90 -17.51 46.94
C GLY A 2 -14.72 -17.33 45.65
N SER A 3 -16.06 -17.44 45.75
CA SER A 3 -16.99 -17.39 44.61
C SER A 3 -16.81 -16.14 43.74
N LYS A 4 -16.46 -15.00 44.36
CA LYS A 4 -16.11 -13.75 43.66
C LYS A 4 -14.87 -13.87 42.78
N VAL A 5 -13.82 -14.54 43.26
CA VAL A 5 -12.55 -14.72 42.52
C VAL A 5 -12.76 -15.64 41.30
N LYS A 6 -13.57 -16.69 41.44
CA LYS A 6 -13.94 -17.56 40.31
C LYS A 6 -14.74 -16.81 39.24
N LYS A 7 -15.64 -15.91 39.64
CA LYS A 7 -16.42 -15.08 38.72
C LYS A 7 -15.54 -14.07 37.94
N ILE A 8 -14.56 -13.47 38.62
CA ILE A 8 -13.58 -12.57 37.99
C ILE A 8 -12.73 -13.33 36.96
N PHE A 9 -12.19 -14.49 37.32
CA PHE A 9 -11.41 -15.32 36.39
C PHE A 9 -12.22 -15.76 35.15
N LYS A 10 -13.48 -16.15 35.33
CA LYS A 10 -14.39 -16.49 34.22
C LYS A 10 -14.60 -15.31 33.27
N ASN A 11 -14.81 -14.11 33.81
CA ASN A 11 -15.01 -12.90 33.00
C ASN A 11 -13.74 -12.50 32.24
N ILE A 12 -12.57 -12.60 32.86
CA ILE A 12 -11.27 -12.34 32.20
C ILE A 12 -11.05 -13.33 31.05
N MET A 13 -11.34 -14.61 31.25
CA MET A 13 -11.21 -15.61 30.20
C MET A 13 -12.15 -15.37 29.01
N ILE A 14 -13.38 -14.92 29.27
CA ILE A 14 -14.33 -14.54 28.21
C ILE A 14 -13.81 -13.33 27.42
N ILE A 15 -13.26 -12.31 28.09
CA ILE A 15 -12.69 -11.12 27.43
C ILE A 15 -11.48 -11.51 26.57
N ILE A 16 -10.58 -12.35 27.09
CA ILE A 16 -9.43 -12.85 26.33
C ILE A 16 -9.89 -13.65 25.10
N LEU A 17 -10.91 -14.50 25.25
CA LEU A 17 -11.46 -15.25 24.13
C LEU A 17 -12.08 -14.33 23.07
N LEU A 18 -12.85 -13.32 23.47
CA LEU A 18 -13.42 -12.32 22.57
C LEU A 18 -12.32 -11.51 21.87
N LEU A 19 -11.26 -11.12 22.58
CA LEU A 19 -10.11 -10.43 22.01
C LEU A 19 -9.38 -11.32 20.98
N LEU A 20 -9.19 -12.60 21.28
CA LEU A 20 -8.60 -13.58 20.36
C LEU A 20 -9.47 -13.80 19.12
N ILE A 21 -10.80 -13.82 19.26
CA ILE A 21 -11.73 -13.89 18.13
C ILE A 21 -11.62 -12.63 17.27
N ILE A 22 -11.61 -11.44 17.88
CA ILE A 22 -11.42 -10.16 17.17
C ILE A 22 -10.07 -10.14 16.44
N LEU A 23 -8.98 -10.50 17.11
CA LEU A 23 -7.63 -10.61 16.53
C LEU A 23 -7.53 -11.68 15.44
N SER A 24 -8.30 -12.77 15.54
CA SER A 24 -8.35 -13.80 14.49
C SER A 24 -9.00 -13.28 13.20
N ASN A 25 -9.94 -12.34 13.31
CA ASN A 25 -10.55 -11.66 12.17
C ASN A 25 -9.65 -10.57 11.56
N PHE A 26 -8.64 -10.08 12.30
CA PHE A 26 -7.66 -9.10 11.79
C PHE A 26 -6.62 -9.69 10.81
N LYS A 27 -6.53 -11.02 10.66
CA LYS A 27 -5.61 -11.66 9.69
C LYS A 27 -5.91 -11.33 8.22
N ASN A 28 -7.05 -10.71 7.93
CA ASN A 28 -7.53 -10.45 6.57
C ASN A 28 -7.38 -8.99 6.10
N TYR A 29 -6.66 -8.14 6.85
CA TYR A 29 -6.35 -6.79 6.38
C TYR A 29 -5.05 -6.80 5.57
N VAL A 30 -5.16 -6.81 4.25
CA VAL A 30 -4.07 -6.38 3.37
C VAL A 30 -4.14 -4.86 3.32
N PHE A 31 -3.15 -4.19 3.92
CA PHE A 31 -3.03 -2.76 3.78
C PHE A 31 -2.61 -2.45 2.34
N ALA A 32 -3.42 -1.68 1.63
CA ALA A 32 -3.05 -1.14 0.33
C ALA A 32 -1.78 -0.29 0.48
N PHE A 33 -0.83 -0.49 -0.43
CA PHE A 33 0.36 0.35 -0.48
C PHE A 33 -0.02 1.81 -0.75
N SER A 34 0.76 2.73 -0.20
CA SER A 34 0.71 4.15 -0.48
C SER A 34 1.43 4.48 -1.79
N GLY A 35 1.11 5.63 -2.37
CA GLY A 35 1.82 6.11 -3.55
C GLY A 35 3.31 6.37 -3.30
N GLU A 36 3.69 6.74 -2.08
CA GLU A 36 5.11 6.85 -1.69
C GLU A 36 5.82 5.50 -1.73
N GLU A 37 5.16 4.41 -1.33
CA GLU A 37 5.72 3.05 -1.40
C GLU A 37 5.96 2.60 -2.84
N LEU A 38 5.05 2.93 -3.77
CA LEU A 38 5.29 2.73 -5.21
C LEU A 38 6.55 3.45 -5.69
N ILE A 39 6.66 4.75 -5.36
CA ILE A 39 7.81 5.55 -5.78
C ILE A 39 9.11 5.04 -5.15
N ASN A 40 9.11 4.73 -3.85
CA ASN A 40 10.28 4.22 -3.16
C ASN A 40 10.72 2.86 -3.72
N LYS A 41 9.76 1.99 -4.04
CA LYS A 41 10.06 0.70 -4.68
C LYS A 41 10.66 0.89 -6.06
N GLY A 42 10.09 1.76 -6.90
CA GLY A 42 10.64 2.06 -8.22
C GLY A 42 12.01 2.75 -8.17
N LYS A 43 12.31 3.53 -7.12
CA LYS A 43 13.63 4.15 -6.90
C LYS A 43 14.76 3.12 -6.75
N GLU A 44 14.48 1.89 -6.29
CA GLU A 44 15.46 0.81 -6.21
C GLU A 44 16.04 0.42 -7.58
N LYS A 45 15.36 0.80 -8.67
CA LYS A 45 15.76 0.52 -10.04
C LYS A 45 16.21 1.74 -10.81
N LEU A 46 16.48 2.88 -10.16
CA LEU A 46 17.12 4.01 -10.83
C LEU A 46 18.43 3.57 -11.49
N GLY A 47 18.62 3.95 -12.76
CA GLY A 47 19.78 3.54 -13.55
C GLY A 47 19.63 2.18 -14.25
N ALA A 48 18.56 1.41 -13.99
CA ALA A 48 18.25 0.21 -14.76
C ALA A 48 18.04 0.54 -16.24
N LYS A 49 18.54 -0.31 -17.14
CA LYS A 49 18.52 -0.02 -18.58
C LYS A 49 17.11 -0.11 -19.14
N TYR A 50 16.77 0.77 -20.07
CA TYR A 50 15.59 0.56 -20.89
C TYR A 50 15.91 -0.37 -22.07
N ALA A 51 15.04 -1.34 -22.33
CA ALA A 51 14.97 -2.06 -23.60
C ALA A 51 13.50 -2.36 -23.96
N TRP A 52 13.12 -2.12 -25.22
CA TRP A 52 11.76 -2.34 -25.70
C TRP A 52 11.32 -3.80 -25.51
N GLY A 53 10.16 -4.01 -24.87
CA GLY A 53 9.63 -5.36 -24.58
C GLY A 53 10.40 -6.14 -23.51
N ALA A 54 11.38 -5.54 -22.84
CA ALA A 54 12.08 -6.22 -21.74
C ALA A 54 11.23 -6.27 -20.48
N GLY A 55 11.53 -7.20 -19.57
CA GLY A 55 10.94 -7.26 -18.23
C GLY A 55 9.59 -7.96 -18.13
N HIS A 56 8.85 -8.11 -19.24
CA HIS A 56 7.65 -8.96 -19.29
C HIS A 56 7.99 -10.42 -18.94
N GLY A 57 7.08 -11.11 -18.26
CA GLY A 57 7.28 -12.46 -17.70
C GLY A 57 8.12 -12.48 -16.43
N ASN A 58 8.74 -11.37 -16.04
CA ASN A 58 9.73 -11.28 -14.96
C ASN A 58 9.39 -10.22 -13.91
N ALA A 59 8.14 -9.71 -13.88
CA ALA A 59 7.71 -8.67 -12.95
C ALA A 59 7.94 -9.06 -11.47
N SER A 60 7.82 -10.34 -11.13
CA SER A 60 8.06 -10.84 -9.77
C SER A 60 9.55 -11.02 -9.42
N ASN A 61 10.47 -10.98 -10.39
CA ASN A 61 11.90 -11.20 -10.15
C ASN A 61 12.56 -9.94 -9.53
N PRO A 62 12.99 -9.96 -8.26
CA PRO A 62 13.59 -8.78 -7.63
C PRO A 62 14.91 -8.36 -8.27
N SER A 63 15.61 -9.28 -8.93
CA SER A 63 16.89 -9.03 -9.60
C SER A 63 16.75 -8.46 -11.01
N GLN A 64 15.53 -8.27 -11.52
CA GLN A 64 15.29 -7.66 -12.82
C GLN A 64 15.93 -6.26 -12.89
N ASN A 65 16.69 -5.97 -13.95
CA ASN A 65 17.41 -4.70 -14.08
C ASN A 65 17.36 -4.09 -15.50
N THR A 66 16.44 -4.60 -16.32
CA THR A 66 16.18 -4.08 -17.67
C THR A 66 14.67 -4.04 -17.87
N PHE A 67 14.14 -2.92 -18.33
CA PHE A 67 12.69 -2.70 -18.40
C PHE A 67 12.29 -1.99 -19.69
N ASP A 68 11.05 -2.20 -20.14
CA ASP A 68 10.32 -1.17 -20.88
C ASP A 68 9.41 -0.37 -19.92
N CYS A 69 8.60 0.55 -20.45
CA CYS A 69 7.77 1.43 -19.63
C CYS A 69 6.73 0.66 -18.79
N SER A 70 6.00 -0.28 -19.40
CA SER A 70 4.92 -1.02 -18.74
C SER A 70 5.41 -2.15 -17.85
N SER A 71 6.51 -2.82 -18.21
CA SER A 71 7.13 -3.84 -17.36
C SER A 71 7.79 -3.24 -16.13
N PHE A 72 8.29 -1.99 -16.20
CA PHE A 72 8.76 -1.28 -15.01
C PHE A 72 7.62 -1.03 -14.03
N VAL A 73 6.47 -0.55 -14.52
CA VAL A 73 5.26 -0.36 -13.70
C VAL A 73 4.78 -1.70 -13.10
N SER A 74 4.72 -2.74 -13.94
CA SER A 74 4.36 -4.10 -13.54
C SER A 74 5.29 -4.66 -12.45
N TRP A 75 6.60 -4.44 -12.60
CA TRP A 75 7.61 -4.85 -11.63
C TRP A 75 7.42 -4.13 -10.29
N VAL A 76 7.27 -2.80 -10.29
CA VAL A 76 7.07 -2.02 -9.05
C VAL A 76 5.87 -2.55 -8.27
N VAL A 77 4.74 -2.76 -8.95
CA VAL A 77 3.52 -3.27 -8.34
C VAL A 77 3.68 -4.74 -7.87
N SER A 78 4.37 -5.56 -8.65
CA SER A 78 4.68 -6.96 -8.29
C SER A 78 5.60 -7.11 -7.09
N GLN A 79 6.56 -6.22 -6.92
CA GLN A 79 7.41 -6.21 -5.72
C GLN A 79 6.67 -5.76 -4.45
N LEU A 80 5.46 -5.22 -4.58
CA LEU A 80 4.58 -4.90 -3.46
C LEU A 80 3.51 -6.00 -3.25
N GLY A 81 3.68 -7.17 -3.87
CA GLY A 81 2.87 -8.37 -3.62
C GLY A 81 1.72 -8.59 -4.60
N TYR A 82 1.53 -7.73 -5.61
CA TYR A 82 0.43 -7.82 -6.56
C TYR A 82 0.87 -8.42 -7.89
N LYS A 83 0.27 -9.52 -8.32
CA LYS A 83 0.64 -10.18 -9.58
C LYS A 83 0.16 -9.35 -10.78
N VAL A 84 1.05 -8.53 -11.33
CA VAL A 84 0.78 -7.67 -12.47
C VAL A 84 1.90 -7.85 -13.48
N ASP A 85 1.53 -8.21 -14.70
CA ASP A 85 2.46 -8.31 -15.83
C ASP A 85 1.70 -7.95 -17.11
N GLY A 86 1.82 -6.69 -17.53
CA GLY A 86 1.00 -6.14 -18.60
C GLY A 86 1.74 -5.16 -19.50
N THR A 87 1.19 -4.97 -20.70
CA THR A 87 1.57 -3.90 -21.62
C THR A 87 0.90 -2.60 -21.21
N THR A 88 1.33 -1.47 -21.79
CA THR A 88 0.72 -0.16 -21.52
C THR A 88 -0.81 -0.17 -21.72
N GLU A 89 -1.32 -0.95 -22.66
CA GLU A 89 -2.76 -1.09 -22.92
C GLU A 89 -3.50 -1.97 -21.91
N THR A 90 -2.86 -3.01 -21.39
CA THR A 90 -3.52 -4.01 -20.53
C THR A 90 -3.29 -3.76 -19.05
N LEU A 91 -2.41 -2.82 -18.67
CA LEU A 91 -2.06 -2.52 -17.28
C LEU A 91 -3.28 -2.25 -16.39
N GLU A 92 -4.27 -1.50 -16.88
CA GLU A 92 -5.49 -1.23 -16.10
C GLU A 92 -6.26 -2.51 -15.75
N GLU A 93 -6.44 -3.39 -16.74
CA GLU A 93 -7.10 -4.68 -16.55
C GLU A 93 -6.27 -5.55 -15.61
N GLN A 94 -4.95 -5.58 -15.75
CA GLN A 94 -4.05 -6.31 -14.86
C GLN A 94 -4.15 -5.82 -13.41
N PHE A 95 -4.21 -4.50 -13.17
CA PHE A 95 -4.42 -3.96 -11.83
C PHE A 95 -5.74 -4.44 -11.22
N LYS A 96 -6.83 -4.37 -11.99
CA LYS A 96 -8.16 -4.85 -11.58
C LYS A 96 -8.15 -6.36 -11.30
N SER A 97 -7.56 -7.16 -12.18
CA SER A 97 -7.42 -8.62 -12.01
C SER A 97 -6.55 -9.00 -10.82
N ALA A 98 -5.56 -8.18 -10.47
CA ALA A 98 -4.74 -8.33 -9.27
C ALA A 98 -5.49 -7.93 -7.97
N GLY A 99 -6.72 -7.43 -8.08
CA GLY A 99 -7.54 -7.03 -6.94
C GLY A 99 -7.20 -5.65 -6.39
N LEU A 100 -6.49 -4.80 -7.14
CA LEU A 100 -6.29 -3.40 -6.77
C LEU A 100 -7.58 -2.60 -6.97
N ASN A 101 -7.86 -1.68 -6.06
CA ASN A 101 -8.85 -0.65 -6.33
C ASN A 101 -8.25 0.32 -7.36
N VAL A 102 -8.93 0.49 -8.48
CA VAL A 102 -8.46 1.33 -9.59
C VAL A 102 -9.45 2.48 -9.77
N GLN A 103 -9.02 3.68 -9.40
CA GLN A 103 -9.79 4.90 -9.57
C GLN A 103 -9.20 5.72 -10.73
N GLU A 104 -10.03 6.12 -11.67
CA GLU A 104 -9.64 7.08 -12.70
C GLU A 104 -9.64 8.50 -12.11
N ILE A 105 -8.55 9.23 -12.33
CA ILE A 105 -8.35 10.61 -11.86
C ILE A 105 -8.45 11.56 -13.05
N ASN A 106 -8.96 12.78 -12.81
CA ASN A 106 -9.07 13.79 -13.85
C ASN A 106 -7.69 14.14 -14.45
N LYS A 107 -7.45 13.65 -15.67
CA LYS A 107 -6.19 13.86 -16.39
C LYS A 107 -5.92 15.34 -16.74
N ASP A 108 -6.96 16.17 -16.80
CA ASP A 108 -6.85 17.58 -17.19
C ASP A 108 -6.65 18.50 -15.97
N ASN A 109 -6.69 17.94 -14.75
CA ASN A 109 -6.46 18.68 -13.51
C ASN A 109 -5.34 18.05 -12.67
N ILE A 110 -4.09 18.46 -12.93
CA ILE A 110 -2.91 17.96 -12.21
C ILE A 110 -2.95 18.19 -10.69
N SER A 111 -3.76 19.14 -10.20
CA SER A 111 -3.93 19.36 -8.76
C SER A 111 -4.65 18.21 -8.05
N GLU A 112 -5.38 17.37 -8.78
CA GLU A 112 -6.01 16.14 -8.26
C GLU A 112 -5.05 14.95 -8.23
N TRP A 113 -3.91 15.05 -8.91
CA TRP A 113 -2.95 13.97 -9.01
C TRP A 113 -2.17 13.85 -7.71
N GLN A 114 -1.88 12.62 -7.35
CA GLN A 114 -1.12 12.26 -6.16
C GLN A 114 0.11 11.48 -6.54
N VAL A 115 1.16 11.62 -5.72
CA VAL A 115 2.36 10.79 -5.82
C VAL A 115 1.94 9.32 -5.89
N GLY A 116 2.46 8.57 -6.86
CA GLY A 116 2.12 7.18 -7.12
C GLY A 116 0.97 6.94 -8.10
N ASP A 117 0.25 7.97 -8.55
CA ASP A 117 -0.72 7.82 -9.63
C ASP A 117 -0.01 7.34 -10.91
N VAL A 118 -0.59 6.34 -11.58
CA VAL A 118 -0.09 5.77 -12.83
C VAL A 118 -0.57 6.64 -13.99
N VAL A 119 0.36 7.26 -14.69
CA VAL A 119 0.08 8.20 -15.78
C VAL A 119 0.33 7.53 -17.11
N PHE A 120 -0.67 7.53 -17.99
CA PHE A 120 -0.61 6.99 -19.35
C PHE A 120 -0.59 8.13 -20.37
N MET A 121 0.21 7.99 -21.43
CA MET A 121 0.43 9.03 -22.43
C MET A 121 0.51 8.45 -23.85
N THR A 122 0.18 9.25 -24.86
CA THR A 122 0.28 8.88 -26.29
C THR A 122 1.58 9.31 -26.98
N HIS A 123 2.67 9.52 -26.23
CA HIS A 123 3.93 9.98 -26.80
C HIS A 123 4.59 8.91 -27.69
N SER A 124 4.53 9.08 -29.02
CA SER A 124 5.15 8.30 -30.12
C SER A 124 4.92 6.77 -30.16
N ARG A 125 4.79 6.07 -29.03
CA ARG A 125 4.60 4.61 -28.92
C ARG A 125 3.77 4.17 -27.71
N LYS A 126 2.98 5.08 -27.13
CA LYS A 126 2.31 4.94 -25.83
C LYS A 126 3.32 4.77 -24.68
N HIS A 127 3.15 5.54 -23.62
CA HIS A 127 4.10 5.58 -22.50
C HIS A 127 3.37 5.54 -21.17
N VAL A 128 4.02 5.00 -20.14
CA VAL A 128 3.47 4.91 -18.79
C VAL A 128 4.56 5.11 -17.73
N GLY A 129 4.17 5.65 -16.57
CA GLY A 129 5.04 5.80 -15.41
C GLY A 129 4.24 6.22 -14.18
N PHE A 130 4.94 6.46 -13.06
CA PHE A 130 4.32 6.94 -11.83
C PHE A 130 4.57 8.43 -11.63
N TYR A 131 3.51 9.19 -11.34
CA TYR A 131 3.64 10.59 -10.94
C TYR A 131 4.44 10.67 -9.64
N ALA A 132 5.55 11.41 -9.65
CA ALA A 132 6.47 11.51 -8.52
C ALA A 132 6.29 12.81 -7.71
N GLY A 133 5.25 13.61 -8.01
CA GLY A 133 5.08 14.95 -7.47
C GLY A 133 5.88 16.01 -8.25
N ASP A 134 5.62 17.29 -8.00
CA ASP A 134 6.39 18.42 -8.53
C ASP A 134 6.64 18.39 -10.06
N ASN A 135 5.62 17.98 -10.82
CA ASN A 135 5.72 17.77 -12.28
C ASN A 135 6.78 16.73 -12.73
N GLN A 136 7.11 15.78 -11.86
CA GLN A 136 8.08 14.73 -12.13
C GLN A 136 7.40 13.39 -12.40
N LEU A 137 8.08 12.57 -13.20
CA LEU A 137 7.64 11.22 -13.55
C LEU A 137 8.77 10.23 -13.25
N LEU A 138 8.46 9.17 -12.51
CA LEU A 138 9.29 7.99 -12.36
C LEU A 138 8.93 7.01 -13.48
N HIS A 139 9.86 6.75 -14.40
CA HIS A 139 9.58 5.92 -15.58
C HIS A 139 10.84 5.23 -16.14
N ALA A 140 10.62 4.22 -16.98
CA ALA A 140 11.59 3.70 -17.93
C ALA A 140 11.30 4.34 -19.31
N PRO A 141 12.07 5.34 -19.78
CA PRO A 141 11.66 6.24 -20.87
C PRO A 141 11.70 5.64 -22.28
N ARG A 142 12.87 5.18 -22.74
CA ARG A 142 13.12 4.76 -24.13
C ARG A 142 14.50 4.11 -24.30
N THR A 143 14.71 3.44 -25.43
CA THR A 143 15.98 2.81 -25.78
C THR A 143 17.15 3.79 -25.71
N GLY A 144 18.25 3.35 -25.09
CA GLY A 144 19.46 4.17 -24.89
C GLY A 144 19.41 5.04 -23.63
N ASP A 145 18.36 4.93 -22.83
CA ASP A 145 18.16 5.69 -21.60
C ASP A 145 17.86 4.72 -20.44
N VAL A 146 17.70 5.26 -19.23
CA VAL A 146 17.60 4.48 -17.99
C VAL A 146 16.35 4.86 -17.19
N VAL A 147 15.94 3.97 -16.30
CA VAL A 147 14.92 4.27 -15.29
C VAL A 147 15.38 5.49 -14.48
N LYS A 148 14.51 6.50 -14.40
CA LYS A 148 14.82 7.77 -13.75
C LYS A 148 13.58 8.48 -13.24
N ILE A 149 13.81 9.44 -12.34
CA ILE A 149 12.85 10.50 -12.02
C ILE A 149 13.31 11.73 -12.79
N ALA A 150 12.42 12.32 -13.58
CA ALA A 150 12.72 13.52 -14.34
C ALA A 150 11.49 14.42 -14.44
N ASN A 151 11.72 15.72 -14.60
CA ASN A 151 10.68 16.66 -14.98
C ASN A 151 10.05 16.18 -16.29
N TYR A 152 8.72 16.18 -16.33
CA TYR A 152 7.99 15.63 -17.46
C TYR A 152 6.96 16.63 -17.99
N ASN A 153 6.81 16.64 -19.31
CA ASN A 153 5.77 17.42 -19.96
C ASN A 153 4.52 16.55 -20.12
N PHE A 154 3.51 16.82 -19.31
CA PHE A 154 2.24 16.07 -19.29
C PHE A 154 1.28 16.41 -20.45
N LYS A 155 1.74 17.13 -21.48
CA LYS A 155 1.00 17.25 -22.74
C LYS A 155 0.85 15.88 -23.39
N GLY A 156 -0.38 15.49 -23.70
CA GLY A 156 -0.71 14.20 -24.32
C GLY A 156 -0.91 13.05 -23.32
N VAL A 157 -1.16 13.37 -22.05
CA VAL A 157 -1.68 12.40 -21.08
C VAL A 157 -3.07 11.98 -21.52
N THR A 158 -3.30 10.68 -21.55
CA THR A 158 -4.57 10.08 -21.96
C THR A 158 -5.37 9.53 -20.81
N LYS A 159 -4.70 9.10 -19.73
CA LYS A 159 -5.36 8.52 -18.56
C LYS A 159 -4.46 8.65 -17.34
N VAL A 160 -5.08 8.79 -16.17
CA VAL A 160 -4.41 8.78 -14.88
C VAL A 160 -5.17 7.83 -13.97
N LEU A 161 -4.49 6.84 -13.41
CA LEU A 161 -5.08 5.84 -12.54
C LEU A 161 -4.45 5.93 -11.15
N ARG A 162 -5.28 6.02 -10.13
CA ARG A 162 -4.88 5.82 -8.74
C ARG A 162 -5.10 4.36 -8.37
N ILE A 163 -4.02 3.71 -7.95
CA ILE A 163 -3.99 2.31 -7.49
C ILE A 163 -3.54 2.16 -6.03
N ALA A 164 -3.25 3.29 -5.37
CA ALA A 164 -2.61 3.38 -4.07
C ALA A 164 -3.41 4.27 -3.11
N ASP A 165 -4.68 3.93 -2.86
CA ASP A 165 -5.60 4.77 -2.08
C ASP A 165 -5.61 4.46 -0.57
N GLY A 166 -4.85 3.46 -0.11
CA GLY A 166 -4.85 3.05 1.30
C GLY A 166 -6.11 2.30 1.75
N THR A 167 -7.05 2.01 0.84
CA THR A 167 -8.38 1.47 1.13
C THR A 167 -8.77 0.33 0.19
N THR A 168 -7.92 -0.68 0.02
CA THR A 168 -8.36 -1.92 -0.65
C THR A 168 -9.01 -2.86 0.37
N VAL A 169 -10.34 -3.01 0.31
CA VAL A 169 -11.03 -4.13 0.96
C VAL A 169 -10.80 -5.36 0.08
N VAL A 170 -9.89 -6.25 0.47
CA VAL A 170 -9.68 -7.50 -0.27
C VAL A 170 -10.77 -8.49 0.08
N GLN A 171 -11.66 -8.77 -0.87
CA GLN A 171 -12.63 -9.86 -0.81
C GLN A 171 -12.07 -11.07 -1.59
N GLN A 172 -10.91 -11.61 -1.16
CA GLN A 172 -10.30 -12.78 -1.80
C GLN A 172 -9.63 -13.68 -0.76
N ASP A 173 -9.54 -14.99 -1.03
CA ASP A 173 -8.79 -15.94 -0.21
C ASP A 173 -7.30 -15.55 -0.14
N LEU A 174 -6.87 -15.07 1.03
CA LEU A 174 -5.55 -14.52 1.31
C LEU A 174 -4.53 -15.58 1.73
N SER A 175 -4.93 -16.86 1.85
CA SER A 175 -4.03 -17.95 2.25
C SER A 175 -2.82 -18.13 1.33
N LYS A 176 -2.94 -17.70 0.06
CA LYS A 176 -1.90 -17.75 -0.99
C LYS A 176 -0.92 -16.57 -0.99
N TYR A 177 -1.14 -15.52 -0.19
CA TYR A 177 -0.37 -14.26 -0.22
C TYR A 177 0.36 -13.97 1.10
N ARG A 178 0.54 -14.99 1.92
CA ARG A 178 1.23 -14.86 3.21
C ARG A 178 2.71 -14.54 2.97
N THR A 179 3.14 -13.33 3.28
CA THR A 179 4.56 -13.05 3.50
C THR A 179 5.04 -13.91 4.67
N PRO A 180 6.11 -14.71 4.51
CA PRO A 180 6.71 -15.45 5.62
C PRO A 180 7.07 -14.46 6.74
N VAL A 181 6.73 -14.81 7.98
CA VAL A 181 6.98 -13.95 9.17
C VAL A 181 8.45 -13.54 9.28
N GLU A 182 9.35 -14.37 8.75
CA GLU A 182 10.79 -14.17 8.70
C GLU A 182 11.24 -12.97 7.83
N GLU A 183 10.40 -12.47 6.91
CA GLU A 183 10.71 -11.27 6.10
C GLU A 183 10.28 -9.96 6.77
N MET A 184 9.37 -10.01 7.75
CA MET A 184 8.96 -8.82 8.50
C MET A 184 10.09 -8.26 9.37
N ASP A 185 10.99 -9.12 9.86
CA ASP A 185 12.12 -8.71 10.71
C ASP A 185 13.25 -8.02 9.94
N LYS A 186 13.37 -8.25 8.62
CA LYS A 186 14.38 -7.57 7.79
C LYS A 186 14.03 -6.12 7.45
N PHE A 187 12.76 -5.71 7.63
CA PHE A 187 12.31 -4.34 7.36
C PHE A 187 12.69 -3.33 8.45
N PHE A 188 13.18 -3.78 9.62
CA PHE A 188 13.26 -2.90 10.78
C PHE A 188 14.57 -2.12 10.97
N TYR A 189 15.67 -2.39 10.25
CA TYR A 189 16.90 -1.62 10.48
C TYR A 189 17.78 -1.42 9.23
N LYS A 190 17.68 -0.23 8.63
CA LYS A 190 18.85 0.55 8.16
C LYS A 190 18.46 2.02 7.98
N GLY A 191 19.18 2.88 8.69
CA GLY A 191 18.82 4.27 8.98
C GLY A 191 18.56 5.18 7.77
N LEU A 192 17.54 6.02 7.91
CA LEU A 192 17.37 7.25 7.14
C LEU A 192 18.50 8.22 7.48
N ALA A 193 19.18 8.73 6.45
CA ALA A 193 20.14 9.82 6.58
C ALA A 193 19.44 11.11 7.01
N LYS A 194 20.08 11.85 7.92
CA LYS A 194 19.59 13.14 8.44
C LYS A 194 19.46 14.19 7.34
N GLY A 195 18.33 14.90 7.36
CA GLY A 195 18.21 16.24 6.79
C GLY A 195 17.38 16.31 5.52
N GLN A 196 16.05 16.45 5.70
CA GLN A 196 15.16 17.40 5.02
C GLN A 196 13.71 17.00 5.32
N ALA A 197 13.28 17.30 6.55
CA ALA A 197 11.89 17.19 6.95
C ALA A 197 11.24 18.58 6.85
N LYS A 198 10.30 18.72 5.90
CA LYS A 198 9.10 19.51 6.12
C LYS A 198 7.92 18.71 5.55
N ILE A 199 7.67 17.57 6.18
CA ILE A 199 6.59 16.66 5.81
C ILE A 199 5.37 17.03 6.66
N SER A 200 4.36 17.61 6.03
CA SER A 200 2.99 17.62 6.56
C SER A 200 2.45 16.20 6.43
N ALA A 201 2.73 15.37 7.43
CA ALA A 201 2.46 13.94 7.40
C ALA A 201 0.95 13.64 7.30
N LYS A 202 0.52 13.05 6.18
CA LYS A 202 -0.67 12.21 6.15
C LYS A 202 -0.23 10.74 6.21
N THR A 203 0.13 10.36 7.44
CA THR A 203 0.38 9.02 8.04
C THR A 203 1.13 7.96 7.22
N THR A 204 2.40 7.78 7.58
CA THR A 204 3.26 6.63 7.24
C THR A 204 2.65 5.29 7.71
N PHE A 205 3.16 4.15 7.22
CA PHE A 205 2.78 2.80 7.70
C PHE A 205 2.84 2.67 9.22
N LEU A 206 3.90 3.21 9.86
CA LEU A 206 4.00 3.25 11.31
C LEU A 206 2.90 4.11 11.95
N GLY A 207 2.52 5.21 11.31
CA GLY A 207 1.37 6.02 11.72
C GLY A 207 0.04 5.26 11.63
N ARG A 208 -0.13 4.38 10.63
CA ARG A 208 -1.32 3.53 10.50
C ARG A 208 -1.37 2.48 11.62
N ILE A 209 -0.25 1.86 11.97
CA ILE A 209 -0.15 0.94 13.12
C ILE A 209 -0.44 1.67 14.43
N ILE A 210 0.13 2.86 14.63
CA ILE A 210 -0.10 3.65 15.85
C ILE A 210 -1.57 4.04 15.97
N ASN A 211 -2.21 4.52 14.90
CA ASN A 211 -3.63 4.85 14.91
C ASN A 211 -4.50 3.62 15.20
N PHE A 212 -4.18 2.48 14.59
CA PHE A 212 -4.89 1.23 14.85
C PHE A 212 -4.77 0.77 16.31
N LEU A 213 -3.56 0.85 16.90
CA LEU A 213 -3.34 0.54 18.31
C LEU A 213 -4.07 1.53 19.23
N GLN A 214 -4.15 2.81 18.85
CA GLN A 214 -4.93 3.82 19.57
C GLN A 214 -6.44 3.52 19.53
N GLU A 215 -6.98 3.10 18.39
CA GLU A 215 -8.38 2.70 18.26
C GLU A 215 -8.71 1.48 19.13
N ILE A 216 -7.83 0.46 19.14
CA ILE A 216 -7.96 -0.69 20.04
C ILE A 216 -7.92 -0.22 21.50
N ALA A 217 -6.97 0.63 21.88
CA ALA A 217 -6.84 1.13 23.24
C ALA A 217 -8.09 1.92 23.68
N MET A 218 -8.61 2.79 22.81
CA MET A 218 -9.83 3.57 23.05
C MET A 218 -11.07 2.69 23.16
N PHE A 219 -11.20 1.67 22.31
CA PHE A 219 -12.27 0.68 22.42
C PHE A 219 -12.22 -0.06 23.76
N LEU A 220 -11.05 -0.55 24.15
CA LEU A 220 -10.86 -1.24 25.44
C LEU A 220 -11.15 -0.33 26.63
N LEU A 221 -10.72 0.94 26.58
CA LEU A 221 -11.01 1.93 27.61
C LEU A 221 -12.51 2.16 27.76
N ASN A 222 -13.21 2.40 26.64
CA ASN A 222 -14.66 2.60 26.63
C ASN A 222 -15.42 1.37 27.10
N PHE A 223 -14.97 0.17 26.74
CA PHE A 223 -15.53 -1.08 27.22
C PHE A 223 -15.35 -1.26 28.73
N ILE A 224 -14.17 -0.95 29.28
CA ILE A 224 -13.92 -0.99 30.72
C ILE A 224 -14.82 0.01 31.44
N LEU A 225 -14.94 1.25 30.94
CA LEU A 225 -15.84 2.26 31.50
C LEU A 225 -17.31 1.81 31.47
N PHE A 226 -17.74 1.17 30.39
CA PHE A 226 -19.08 0.58 30.29
C PHE A 226 -19.29 -0.50 31.36
N VAL A 227 -18.35 -1.43 31.52
CA VAL A 227 -18.43 -2.49 32.54
C VAL A 227 -18.45 -1.92 33.98
N ILE A 228 -17.67 -0.87 34.26
CA ILE A 228 -17.69 -0.18 35.56
C ILE A 228 -19.05 0.50 35.81
N ARG A 229 -19.72 0.99 34.77
CA ARG A 229 -21.05 1.63 34.89
C ARG A 229 -22.20 0.66 35.07
N LEU A 230 -22.08 -0.60 34.62
CA LEU A 230 -23.12 -1.63 34.75
C LEU A 230 -23.73 -1.77 36.17
N PRO A 231 -22.96 -1.82 37.27
CA PRO A 231 -23.53 -1.89 38.62
C PRO A 231 -24.30 -0.63 39.05
N PHE A 232 -24.07 0.54 38.43
CA PHE A 232 -24.78 1.78 38.77
C PHE A 232 -26.06 2.00 37.96
N ILE A 233 -26.22 1.29 36.84
CA ILE A 233 -27.43 1.35 36.00
C ILE A 233 -28.60 0.57 36.66
N GLY A 234 -28.31 -0.41 37.53
CA GLY A 234 -29.31 -1.18 38.27
C GLY A 234 -29.66 -0.66 39.67
N LEU A 235 -29.16 0.51 40.08
CA LEU A 235 -29.49 1.17 41.36
C LEU A 235 -30.54 2.28 41.19
N ALA A 236 -31.04 2.51 39.97
CA ALA A 236 -32.05 3.52 39.64
C ALA A 236 -33.44 2.93 39.34
N THR A 237 -33.70 1.67 39.76
CA THR A 237 -35.02 1.04 39.74
C THR A 237 -35.35 0.46 41.12
#